data_AF-A0A1D9HDB3-F1
#
_entry.id   AF-A0A1D9HDB3-F1
#
_cell.length_a   1.000
_cell.length_b   1.000
_cell.length_c   1.000
_cell.angle_alpha   90.00
_cell.angle_beta   90.00
_cell.angle_gamma   90.00
#
_symmetry.space_group_name_H-M   'P 1'
#
loop_
_entity.id
_entity.type
_entity.pdbx_description
1 polymer ?
#
loop_
_entity_poly.entity_id
_entity_poly.type
_entity_poly.pdbx_seq_one_letter_code
_entity_poly.pdbx_strand_id
1 'polypeptide(L)'
;MVGSGISGLAAAHFLAKSHAVTLFESAPRLGGHTNTVDIEEGGQVFGVDTGFLVFNTRTYPNLIALFDELDSHLLGQVRAVEDLAHRAP
;
A
#
# COMPACT_ATOMS: atom_id res chain seq x y z
N MET A 1 -12.85 -13.21 7.07
CA MET A 1 -12.65 -12.00 6.25
C MET A 1 -12.83 -12.37 4.79
N VAL A 2 -13.59 -11.58 4.03
CA VAL A 2 -13.81 -11.81 2.59
C VAL A 2 -13.36 -10.57 1.83
N GLY A 3 -12.43 -10.75 0.88
CA GLY A 3 -11.76 -9.68 0.16
C GLY A 3 -10.45 -9.25 0.83
N SER A 4 -9.39 -9.14 0.03
CA SER A 4 -8.02 -8.80 0.45
C SER A 4 -7.53 -7.46 -0.10
N GLY A 5 -8.45 -6.54 -0.38
CA GLY A 5 -8.10 -5.13 -0.61
C GLY A 5 -7.44 -4.50 0.61
N ILE A 6 -6.93 -3.27 0.48
CA ILE A 6 -6.26 -2.57 1.59
C ILE A 6 -7.08 -2.54 2.89
N SER A 7 -8.39 -2.33 2.79
CA SER A 7 -9.30 -2.36 3.95
C SER A 7 -9.43 -3.75 4.57
N GLY A 8 -9.51 -4.79 3.75
CA GLY A 8 -9.61 -6.18 4.19
C GLY A 8 -8.35 -6.67 4.89
N LEU A 9 -7.18 -6.35 4.32
CA LEU A 9 -5.89 -6.67 4.91
C LEU A 9 -5.65 -5.90 6.21
N ALA A 10 -5.95 -4.59 6.24
CA ALA A 10 -5.84 -3.79 7.45
C ALA A 10 -6.74 -4.34 8.58
N ALA A 11 -8.01 -4.63 8.26
CA ALA A 11 -8.94 -5.20 9.24
C ALA A 11 -8.46 -6.58 9.73
N ALA A 12 -8.00 -7.45 8.82
CA ALA A 12 -7.48 -8.77 9.18
C ALA A 12 -6.25 -8.67 10.09
N HIS A 13 -5.31 -7.77 9.78
CA HIS A 13 -4.11 -7.50 10.58
C HIS A 13 -4.45 -7.13 12.03
N PHE A 14 -5.39 -6.19 12.22
CA PHE A 14 -5.79 -5.77 13.57
C PHE A 14 -6.60 -6.85 14.30
N LEU A 15 -7.53 -7.53 13.62
CA LEU A 15 -8.33 -8.59 14.24
C LEU A 15 -7.50 -9.80 14.65
N ALA A 16 -6.46 -10.14 13.86
CA ALA A 16 -5.58 -11.27 14.11
C ALA A 16 -4.79 -11.17 15.42
N LYS A 17 -4.66 -9.97 16.00
CA LYS A 17 -4.02 -9.76 17.31
C LYS A 17 -4.78 -10.45 18.46
N SER A 18 -6.09 -10.66 18.30
CA SER A 18 -6.95 -11.22 19.37
C SER A 18 -7.86 -12.36 18.91
N HIS A 19 -7.88 -12.68 17.62
CA HIS A 19 -8.78 -13.68 17.05
C HIS A 19 -8.08 -14.53 16.00
N ALA A 20 -8.50 -15.79 15.84
CA ALA A 20 -8.12 -16.58 14.68
C ALA A 20 -8.88 -16.06 13.43
N VAL A 21 -8.15 -15.51 12.48
CA VAL A 21 -8.73 -14.89 11.27
C VAL A 21 -8.41 -15.73 10.04
N THR A 22 -9.46 -16.12 9.30
CA THR A 22 -9.32 -16.67 7.95
C THR A 22 -9.69 -15.61 6.92
N LEU A 23 -8.81 -15.39 5.94
CA LEU A 23 -9.01 -14.46 4.83
C LEU A 23 -9.29 -15.24 3.53
N PHE A 24 -10.37 -14.87 2.85
CA PHE A 24 -10.72 -15.42 1.53
C PHE A 24 -10.59 -14.32 0.48
N GLU A 25 -9.93 -14.64 -0.63
CA GLU A 25 -9.79 -13.77 -1.80
C GLU A 25 -10.13 -14.57 -3.06
N SER A 26 -10.85 -13.93 -3.98
CA SER A 26 -11.23 -14.48 -5.27
C SER A 26 -10.09 -14.45 -6.31
N ALA A 27 -9.25 -13.42 -6.26
CA ALA A 27 -8.12 -13.25 -7.15
C ALA A 27 -6.93 -14.13 -6.72
N PRO A 28 -6.02 -14.50 -7.65
CA PRO A 28 -4.80 -15.23 -7.32
C PRO A 28 -3.75 -14.36 -6.59
N ARG A 29 -4.08 -13.10 -6.28
CA ARG A 29 -3.21 -12.14 -5.60
C ARG A 29 -3.99 -11.37 -4.54
N LEU A 30 -3.27 -10.91 -3.53
CA LEU A 30 -3.80 -9.96 -2.55
C LEU A 30 -3.75 -8.52 -3.08
N GLY A 31 -4.43 -7.60 -2.40
CA GLY A 31 -4.35 -6.15 -2.64
C GLY A 31 -5.57 -5.57 -3.35
N GLY A 32 -6.32 -6.36 -4.12
CA GLY A 32 -7.49 -5.85 -4.85
C GLY A 32 -7.11 -4.70 -5.79
N HIS A 33 -7.57 -3.47 -5.52
CA HIS A 33 -7.28 -2.31 -6.36
C HIS A 33 -5.84 -1.76 -6.20
N THR A 34 -5.11 -2.11 -5.14
CA THR A 34 -3.65 -1.93 -5.15
C THR A 34 -3.05 -2.97 -6.10
N ASN A 35 -2.34 -2.49 -7.12
CA ASN A 35 -1.79 -3.30 -8.19
C ASN A 35 -0.56 -2.62 -8.76
N THR A 36 0.60 -3.21 -8.50
CA THR A 36 1.88 -2.86 -9.13
C THR A 36 2.20 -3.95 -10.13
N VAL A 37 2.54 -3.56 -11.36
CA VAL A 37 2.97 -4.48 -12.41
C VAL A 37 4.41 -4.18 -12.77
N ASP A 38 5.20 -5.23 -12.99
CA ASP A 38 6.57 -5.08 -13.46
C ASP A 38 6.57 -4.88 -14.97
N ILE A 39 7.30 -3.87 -15.44
CA ILE A 39 7.50 -3.55 -16.85
C ILE A 39 9.00 -3.60 -17.14
N GLU A 40 9.39 -4.29 -18.21
CA GLU A 40 10.77 -4.32 -18.68
C GLU A 40 11.00 -3.25 -19.76
N GLU A 41 11.96 -2.36 -19.56
CA GLU A 41 12.37 -1.36 -20.54
C GLU A 41 13.89 -1.16 -20.50
N GLY A 42 14.56 -1.25 -21.65
CA GLY A 42 16.02 -1.02 -21.75
C GLY A 42 16.89 -1.98 -20.93
N GLY A 43 16.39 -3.19 -20.62
CA GLY A 43 17.08 -4.17 -19.77
C GLY A 43 16.95 -3.91 -18.26
N GLN A 44 16.06 -2.99 -17.87
CA GLN A 44 15.72 -2.71 -16.48
C GLN A 44 14.24 -3.05 -16.22
N VAL A 45 13.93 -3.43 -14.97
CA VAL A 45 12.56 -3.73 -14.52
C VAL A 45 12.05 -2.57 -13.66
N PHE A 46 10.86 -2.08 -13.96
CA PHE A 46 10.19 -1.01 -13.25
C PHE A 46 8.86 -1.49 -12.69
N GLY A 47 8.64 -1.29 -11.39
CA GLY A 47 7.31 -1.47 -10.79
C GLY A 47 6.44 -0.26 -11.11
N VAL A 48 5.31 -0.49 -11.78
CA VAL A 48 4.34 0.55 -12.15
C VAL A 48 3.00 0.28 -11.49
N ASP A 49 2.54 1.24 -10.69
CA ASP A 49 1.21 1.17 -10.09
C ASP A 49 0.13 1.46 -11.13
N THR A 50 -0.89 0.62 -11.22
CA THR A 50 -1.98 0.76 -12.20
C THR A 50 -3.37 0.89 -11.57
N GLY A 51 -3.45 1.00 -10.24
CA GLY A 51 -4.72 1.13 -9.54
C GLY A 51 -4.67 2.26 -8.51
N PHE A 52 -3.98 2.03 -7.39
CA PHE A 52 -3.83 3.04 -6.34
C PHE A 52 -2.65 3.97 -6.65
N LEU A 53 -2.93 5.08 -7.32
CA LEU A 53 -1.92 6.00 -7.88
C LEU A 53 -1.60 7.22 -7.01
N VAL A 54 -2.50 7.58 -6.09
CA VAL A 54 -2.39 8.82 -5.31
C VAL A 54 -2.30 8.50 -3.83
N PHE A 55 -1.26 9.03 -3.18
CA PHE A 55 -1.01 8.89 -1.76
C PHE A 55 -0.43 10.20 -1.22
N ASN A 56 -0.93 10.68 -0.08
CA ASN A 56 -0.43 11.88 0.58
C ASN A 56 -0.82 11.94 2.07
N THR A 57 -0.09 12.75 2.83
CA THR A 57 -0.19 12.92 4.28
C THR A 57 -1.50 13.55 4.74
N ARG A 58 -2.12 14.39 3.91
CA ARG A 58 -3.39 15.04 4.24
C ARG A 58 -4.58 14.09 4.13
N THR A 59 -4.64 13.29 3.07
CA THR A 59 -5.82 12.47 2.75
C THR A 59 -5.75 11.07 3.37
N TYR A 60 -4.56 10.55 3.66
CA TYR A 60 -4.36 9.16 4.09
C TYR A 60 -3.67 8.97 5.46
N PRO A 61 -4.05 9.73 6.52
CA PRO A 61 -3.36 9.64 7.81
C PRO A 61 -3.40 8.24 8.43
N ASN A 62 -4.51 7.49 8.27
CA ASN A 62 -4.64 6.14 8.81
C ASN A 62 -3.80 5.11 8.05
N LEU A 63 -3.69 5.25 6.72
CA LEU A 63 -2.87 4.33 5.92
C LEU A 63 -1.37 4.56 6.21
N ILE A 64 -0.98 5.82 6.44
CA ILE A 64 0.36 6.17 6.88
C ILE A 64 0.67 5.55 8.24
N ALA A 65 -0.24 5.70 9.21
CA ALA A 65 -0.06 5.09 10.53
C ALA A 65 0.04 3.56 10.45
N LEU A 66 -0.74 2.92 9.57
CA LEU A 66 -0.63 1.50 9.30
C LEU A 66 0.74 1.14 8.72
N PHE A 67 1.25 1.90 7.75
CA PHE A 67 2.59 1.65 7.20
C PHE A 67 3.69 1.85 8.24
N ASP A 68 3.59 2.84 9.12
CA ASP A 68 4.56 3.03 10.22
C ASP A 68 4.57 1.85 11.21
N GLU A 69 3.39 1.29 11.52
CA GLU A 69 3.28 0.09 12.35
C GLU A 69 3.92 -1.14 11.68
N LEU A 70 3.80 -1.25 10.36
CA LEU A 70 4.31 -2.40 9.60
C LEU A 70 5.79 -2.28 9.24
N ASP A 71 6.24 -1.08 8.86
CA ASP A 71 7.63 -0.74 8.55
C ASP A 71 7.87 0.78 8.66
N SER A 72 8.60 1.17 9.71
CA SER A 72 8.99 2.56 9.99
C SER A 72 9.75 3.27 8.86
N HIS A 73 10.35 2.56 7.89
CA HIS A 73 11.07 3.17 6.77
C HIS A 73 10.11 3.85 5.77
N LEU A 74 8.89 3.34 5.60
CA LEU A 74 7.94 3.79 4.57
C LEU A 74 7.56 5.27 4.72
N LEU A 75 7.45 5.76 5.95
CA LEU A 75 7.17 7.17 6.24
C LEU A 75 8.25 8.12 5.73
N GLY A 76 9.52 7.69 5.78
CA GLY A 76 10.65 8.47 5.27
C GLY A 76 10.57 8.68 3.76
N GLN A 77 10.15 7.65 3.03
CA GLN A 77 9.99 7.69 1.57
C GLN A 77 8.84 8.61 1.14
N VAL A 78 7.71 8.56 1.86
CA VAL A 78 6.54 9.40 1.59
C VAL A 78 6.86 10.89 1.75
N ARG A 79 7.54 11.25 2.85
CA ARG A 79 7.95 12.64 3.10
C ARG A 79 8.93 13.13 2.04
N ALA A 80 9.86 12.28 1.59
CA ALA A 80 10.80 12.63 0.54
C ALA A 80 10.11 12.94 -0.81
N VAL A 81 9.07 12.18 -1.17
CA VAL A 81 8.29 12.42 -2.41
C VAL A 81 7.43 13.69 -2.28
N GLU A 82 6.78 13.93 -1.14
CA GLU A 82 6.04 15.17 -0.92
C GLU A 82 6.95 16.39 -0.96
N ASP A 83 8.11 16.34 -0.30
CA ASP A 83 9.11 17.42 -0.35
C ASP A 83 9.59 17.70 -1.77
N LEU A 84 9.75 16.67 -2.60
CA LEU A 84 10.08 16.83 -4.01
C LEU A 84 8.95 17.52 -4.79
N ALA A 85 7.69 17.13 -4.55
CA ALA A 85 6.54 17.73 -5.20
C ALA A 85 6.34 19.21 -4.83
N HIS A 86 6.66 19.61 -3.60
CA HIS A 86 6.60 21.01 -3.15
C HIS A 86 7.80 21.86 -3.62
N ARG A 87 8.88 21.22 -4.10
CA ARG A 87 10.06 21.89 -4.66
C ARG A 87 10.02 21.99 -6.19
N ALA A 88 9.06 21.36 -6.85
CA ALA A 88 8.83 21.52 -8.27
C ALA A 88 8.24 22.94 -8.53
N PRO A 89 8.77 23.68 -9.52
CA PRO A 89 8.36 25.06 -9.82
C PRO A 89 6.93 25.16 -10.37
#